data_AF-W1XL88-F1
#
_entry.id   AF-W1XL88-F1
#
_cell.length_a   1.000
_cell.length_b   1.000
_cell.length_c   1.000
_cell.angle_alpha   90.00
_cell.angle_beta   90.00
_cell.angle_gamma   90.00
#
_symmetry.space_group_name_H-M   'P 1'
#
loop_
_entity.id
_entity.type
_entity.pdbx_description
1 polymer ?
#
loop_
_entity_poly.entity_id
_entity_poly.type
_entity_poly.pdbx_seq_one_letter_code
_entity_poly.pdbx_strand_id
1 'polypeptide(L)' 'PQHFSLFEKLEYEFPDRHITLWFWLVESWEGEPWGKEGQPGEWMSLVGLNADDFPPANEPVIAKLKRVYVG' A
#
# COMPACT_ATOMS: atom_id res chain seq x y z
N PRO A 1 -9.17 -12.11 1.89
CA PRO A 1 -9.82 -10.84 2.24
C PRO A 1 -11.34 -11.02 2.10
N GLN A 2 -12.11 -10.60 3.09
CA GLN A 2 -13.57 -10.68 3.06
C GLN A 2 -14.19 -9.39 2.50
N HIS A 3 -13.58 -8.24 2.78
CA HIS A 3 -13.97 -6.94 2.22
C HIS A 3 -12.75 -6.23 1.64
N PHE A 4 -12.81 -5.90 0.35
CA PHE A 4 -11.77 -5.16 -0.34
C PHE A 4 -12.32 -4.39 -1.54
N SER A 5 -11.66 -3.30 -1.90
CA SER A 5 -11.99 -2.48 -3.07
C SER A 5 -10.72 -2.06 -3.80
N LEU A 6 -10.84 -1.79 -5.11
CA LEU A 6 -9.72 -1.24 -5.87
C LEU A 6 -9.50 0.20 -5.40
N PHE A 7 -8.35 0.45 -4.78
CA PHE A 7 -8.03 1.75 -4.23
C PHE A 7 -7.34 2.64 -5.25
N GLU A 8 -6.36 2.09 -5.98
CA GLU A 8 -5.66 2.82 -7.03
C GLU A 8 -5.06 1.85 -8.05
N LYS A 9 -4.95 2.29 -9.30
CA LYS A 9 -4.18 1.58 -10.34
C LYS A 9 -3.21 2.55 -10.97
N LEU A 10 -1.92 2.20 -10.98
CA LEU A 10 -0.86 3.05 -11.50
C LEU A 10 -0.04 2.27 -12.53
N GLU A 11 0.43 2.98 -13.54
CA GLU A 11 1.48 2.52 -14.43
C GLU A 11 2.76 3.29 -14.07
N TYR A 12 3.87 2.56 -13.97
CA TYR A 12 5.15 3.14 -13.64
C TYR A 12 6.23 2.57 -14.56
N GLU A 13 6.98 3.47 -15.19
CA GLU A 13 8.04 3.13 -16.13
C GLU A 13 9.40 3.36 -15.46
N PHE A 14 10.11 2.27 -15.20
CA PHE A 14 11.53 2.28 -14.89
C PHE A 14 12.34 2.24 -16.18
N PRO A 15 13.63 2.65 -16.14
CA PRO A 15 14.49 2.58 -17.32
C PRO A 15 14.59 1.19 -17.97
N ASP A 16 14.42 0.11 -17.20
CA ASP A 16 14.56 -1.28 -17.64
C ASP A 16 13.23 -2.05 -17.75
N ARG A 17 12.11 -1.50 -17.25
CA ARG A 17 10.82 -2.19 -17.20
C ARG A 17 9.64 -1.25 -17.03
N HIS A 18 8.51 -1.64 -17.63
CA HIS A 18 7.21 -1.05 -17.35
C HIS A 18 6.43 -1.97 -16.40
N ILE A 19 5.83 -1.41 -15.35
CA ILE A 19 5.00 -2.15 -14.41
C ILE A 19 3.63 -1.51 -14.23
N THR A 20 2.63 -2.34 -14.00
CA THR A 20 1.31 -1.91 -13.55
C THR A 20 1.11 -2.36 -12.11
N LEU A 21 0.84 -1.39 -11.24
CA LEU A 21 0.56 -1.62 -9.83
C LEU A 21 -0.95 -1.53 -9.59
N TRP A 22 -1.50 -2.52 -8.90
CA TRP A 22 -2.89 -2.55 -8.47
C TRP A 22 -2.92 -2.52 -6.94
N PHE A 23 -3.36 -1.40 -6.39
CA PHE A 23 -3.46 -1.20 -4.95
C PHE A 23 -4.88 -1.53 -4.50
N TRP A 24 -5.01 -2.53 -3.64
CA TRP A 24 -6.27 -2.94 -3.06
C TRP A 24 -6.35 -2.46 -1.62
N LEU A 25 -7.41 -1.74 -1.30
CA LEU A 25 -7.75 -1.44 0.09
C LEU A 25 -8.47 -2.65 0.67
N VAL A 26 -7.91 -3.22 1.73
CA VAL A 26 -8.47 -4.40 2.41
C VAL A 26 -8.84 -3.99 3.84
N GLU A 27 -10.13 -4.01 4.14
CA GLU A 27 -10.66 -3.54 5.43
C GLU A 27 -11.17 -4.69 6.31
N SER A 28 -11.31 -5.90 5.75
CA SER A 28 -11.67 -7.10 6.49
C SER A 28 -11.02 -8.36 5.91
N TRP A 29 -10.53 -9.23 6.79
CA TRP A 29 -9.87 -10.49 6.47
C TRP A 29 -10.02 -11.49 7.63
N GLU A 30 -9.63 -12.74 7.39
CA GLU A 30 -9.58 -13.78 8.42
C GLU A 30 -8.14 -14.03 8.87
N GLY A 31 -7.96 -14.28 10.16
CA GLY A 31 -6.65 -14.48 10.79
C GLY A 31 -5.90 -13.17 11.03
N GLU A 32 -4.64 -13.30 11.47
CA GLU A 32 -3.77 -12.16 11.76
C GLU A 32 -2.67 -12.07 10.69
N PRO A 33 -2.36 -10.88 10.13
CA PRO A 33 -1.24 -10.71 9.20
C PRO A 33 0.10 -10.99 9.88
N TRP A 34 0.96 -11.75 9.20
CA TRP A 34 2.29 -12.12 9.71
C TRP A 34 3.28 -12.40 8.58
N GLY A 35 4.57 -12.40 8.91
CA GLY A 35 5.68 -12.69 7.99
C GLY A 35 5.75 -14.16 7.58
N LYS A 36 4.83 -14.60 6.72
CA LYS A 36 4.67 -16.01 6.32
C LYS A 36 5.92 -16.64 5.70
N GLU A 37 6.73 -15.85 5.01
CA GLU A 37 7.98 -16.26 4.36
C GLU A 37 9.22 -15.74 5.12
N GLY A 38 9.04 -15.33 6.38
CA GLY A 38 10.11 -14.77 7.21
C GLY A 38 10.40 -13.28 6.95
N GLN A 39 9.59 -12.62 6.12
CA GLN A 39 9.72 -11.19 5.87
C GLN A 39 9.32 -10.39 7.12
N PRO A 40 10.06 -9.31 7.45
CA PRO A 40 9.65 -8.41 8.51
C PRO A 40 8.33 -7.71 8.14
N GLY A 41 7.47 -7.53 9.12
CA GLY A 41 6.20 -6.83 8.96
C GLY A 41 5.77 -6.23 10.29
N GLU A 42 5.20 -5.04 10.23
CA GLU A 42 4.70 -4.33 11.40
C GLU A 42 3.49 -3.46 11.03
N TRP A 43 2.69 -3.14 12.04
CA TRP A 43 1.58 -2.20 11.89
C TRP A 43 2.09 -0.76 12.07
N MET A 44 1.85 0.08 11.06
CA MET A 44 2.23 1.50 11.09
C MET A 44 0.99 2.39 11.17
N SER A 45 1.06 3.45 11.98
CA SER A 45 0.03 4.49 11.99
C SER A 45 0.05 5.29 10.69
N LEU A 46 -1.12 5.56 10.11
CA LEU A 46 -1.24 6.36 8.89
C LEU A 46 -0.67 7.78 9.04
N VAL A 47 -0.74 8.37 10.24
CA VAL A 47 -0.17 9.70 10.53
C VAL A 47 1.36 9.68 10.42
N GLY A 48 1.98 8.57 10.83
CA GLY A 48 3.43 8.37 10.85
C GLY A 48 4.03 7.87 9.54
N LEU A 49 3.23 7.53 8.54
CA LEU A 49 3.75 7.07 7.25
C LEU A 49 4.56 8.17 6.56
N ASN A 50 5.83 7.92 6.25
CA ASN A 50 6.60 8.76 5.35
C ASN A 50 6.61 8.15 3.94
N ALA A 51 6.34 8.93 2.90
CA ALA A 51 6.30 8.42 1.53
C ALA A 51 7.69 8.00 1.03
N ASP A 52 8.75 8.66 1.51
CA ASP A 52 10.14 8.39 1.11
C ASP A 52 10.66 7.02 1.59
N ASP A 53 9.98 6.39 2.56
CA ASP A 53 10.32 5.04 3.04
C ASP A 53 9.81 3.94 2.10
N PHE A 54 9.05 4.31 1.06
CA PHE A 54 8.45 3.41 0.07
C PHE A 54 9.08 3.62 -1.32
N PRO A 55 8.90 2.67 -2.26
CA PRO A 55 9.25 2.92 -3.65
C PRO A 55 8.55 4.18 -4.19
N PRO A 56 9.19 5.00 -5.04
CA PRO A 56 8.63 6.26 -5.53
C PRO A 56 7.25 6.14 -6.19
N ALA A 57 6.96 4.99 -6.81
CA ALA A 57 5.66 4.69 -7.40
C ALA A 57 4.49 4.70 -6.39
N ASN A 58 4.76 4.60 -5.09
CA ASN A 58 3.76 4.52 -4.04
C ASN A 58 3.36 5.90 -3.47
N GLU A 59 4.13 6.96 -3.74
CA GLU A 59 3.86 8.33 -3.26
C GLU A 59 2.39 8.78 -3.43
N PRO A 60 1.76 8.67 -4.63
CA PRO A 60 0.37 9.09 -4.81
C PRO A 60 -0.62 8.28 -3.97
N VAL A 61 -0.33 7.00 -3.70
CA VAL A 61 -1.17 6.12 -2.88
C VAL A 61 -1.07 6.50 -1.41
N ILE A 62 0.14 6.76 -0.89
CA ILE A 62 0.36 7.21 0.48
C ILE A 62 -0.33 8.56 0.72
N ALA A 63 -0.21 9.51 -0.22
CA ALA A 63 -0.89 10.79 -0.15
C ALA A 63 -2.42 10.64 -0.13
N LYS A 64 -2.97 9.73 -0.93
CA LYS A 64 -4.41 9.42 -0.95
C LYS A 64 -4.88 8.78 0.34
N LEU A 65 -4.14 7.82 0.89
CA LEU A 65 -4.45 7.19 2.19
C LEU A 65 -4.55 8.23 3.30
N LYS A 66 -3.56 9.12 3.41
CA LYS A 66 -3.59 10.20 4.41
C LYS A 66 -4.80 11.12 4.22
N ARG A 67 -5.11 11.52 2.99
CA ARG A 67 -6.26 12.39 2.70
C ARG A 67 -7.60 11.76 3.11
N VAL A 68 -7.78 10.46 2.87
CA VAL A 68 -9.05 9.77 3.12
C VAL A 68 -9.25 9.42 4.59
N TYR A 69 -8.19 9.07 5.32
CA TYR A 69 -8.30 8.46 6.65
C TYR A 69 -7.65 9.24 7.80
N VAL A 70 -6.87 10.29 7.51
CA VAL A 70 -6.25 11.15 8.54
C VAL A 70 -6.87 12.55 8.54
N GLY A 71 -7.54 12.94 7.44
CA GLY A 71 -8.22 14.23 7.30
C GLY A 71 -9.29 14.48 8.35
#